data_AF-A0A1G2PPF3-F1
#
_entry.id   AF-A0A1G2PPF3-F1
#
_cell.length_a   1.000
_cell.length_b   1.000
_cell.length_c   1.000
_cell.angle_alpha   90.00
_cell.angle_beta   90.00
_cell.angle_gamma   90.00
#
_symmetry.space_group_name_H-M   'P 1'
#
loop_
_entity.id
_entity.type
_entity.pdbx_description
1 polymer ?
#
loop_
_entity_poly.entity_id
_entity_poly.type
_entity_poly.pdbx_seq_one_letter_code
_entity_poly.pdbx_strand_id
1 'polypeptide(L)'
;MKKLRIAHVAPLWFTIPPKKYGGIERIVAELANGQVARGHKVTLFAAAGSKTRAKLVTVYDKPLTQAGIPWQNPLWNLENLSACFKRAADFDIIHSHLDLWTLFFQEQTATPVVHTFHNQLYRTAHGLDDRLELFSAHRRTTNGVFISQAERKKAKVHFLKNWVIYNGVPLDHFRFRANPHDYFVWIARVNKHKGVENAIAAAKRAGVKLLLAGRIDPVQRDYFRKVIKPKLTRNIRYVGELSERELPALYGGARALLYPIEWEEPFGLVMAEAMA
;
A
#
# COMPACT_ATOMS: atom_id res chain seq x y z
N MET A 1 -7.83 -25.95 12.72
CA MET A 1 -7.87 -24.48 12.90
C MET A 1 -9.32 -24.01 12.88
N LYS A 2 -9.76 -23.20 13.85
CA LYS A 2 -11.13 -22.66 13.90
C LYS A 2 -11.41 -21.83 12.64
N LYS A 3 -12.53 -22.09 11.95
CA LYS A 3 -12.97 -21.30 10.80
C LYS A 3 -13.65 -20.03 11.31
N LEU A 4 -13.31 -18.88 10.71
CA LEU A 4 -13.77 -17.57 11.14
C LEU A 4 -14.50 -16.85 10.00
N ARG A 5 -15.39 -15.93 10.35
CA ARG A 5 -16.01 -14.93 9.49
C ARG A 5 -15.22 -13.64 9.61
N ILE A 6 -14.52 -13.24 8.55
CA ILE A 6 -13.58 -12.12 8.56
C ILE A 6 -14.09 -11.04 7.61
N ALA A 7 -14.22 -9.80 8.09
CA ALA A 7 -14.44 -8.65 7.23
C ALA A 7 -13.11 -7.92 6.99
N HIS A 8 -12.72 -7.75 5.73
CA HIS A 8 -11.68 -6.80 5.35
C HIS A 8 -12.33 -5.49 4.89
N VAL A 9 -11.94 -4.36 5.47
CA VAL A 9 -12.35 -3.03 5.00
C VAL A 9 -11.15 -2.33 4.39
N ALA A 10 -11.21 -2.11 3.08
CA ALA A 10 -10.09 -1.59 2.30
C ALA A 10 -10.41 -0.23 1.66
N PRO A 11 -9.39 0.55 1.26
CA PRO A 11 -9.57 1.75 0.47
C PRO A 11 -10.32 1.47 -0.84
N LEU A 12 -11.20 2.39 -1.22
CA LEU A 12 -11.98 2.31 -2.47
C LEU A 12 -11.26 2.93 -3.69
N TRP A 13 -10.00 3.35 -3.55
CA TRP A 13 -9.28 4.09 -4.59
C TRP A 13 -8.98 3.25 -5.83
N PHE A 14 -8.59 1.99 -5.64
CA PHE A 14 -8.36 1.02 -6.73
C PHE A 14 -9.11 -0.28 -6.48
N THR A 15 -9.20 -1.07 -7.55
CA THR A 15 -9.61 -2.47 -7.43
C THR A 15 -8.60 -3.26 -6.60
N ILE A 16 -9.08 -4.35 -6.02
CA ILE A 16 -8.28 -5.33 -5.27
C ILE A 16 -8.38 -6.68 -6.01
N PRO A 17 -7.28 -7.22 -6.56
CA PRO A 17 -5.95 -6.61 -6.68
C PRO A 17 -5.95 -5.39 -7.61
N PRO A 18 -4.93 -4.52 -7.50
CA PRO A 18 -4.79 -3.35 -8.35
C PRO A 18 -4.40 -3.74 -9.79
N LYS A 19 -4.87 -2.98 -10.78
CA LYS A 19 -4.44 -3.19 -12.18
C LYS A 19 -2.97 -2.76 -12.41
N LYS A 20 -2.53 -1.75 -11.67
CA LYS A 20 -1.21 -1.12 -11.76
C LYS A 20 -0.72 -0.74 -10.37
N TYR A 21 -0.69 0.55 -10.02
CA TYR A 21 -0.34 1.02 -8.68
C TYR A 21 -1.40 0.61 -7.63
N GLY A 22 -0.92 0.19 -6.45
CA GLY A 22 -1.74 -0.11 -5.28
C GLY A 22 -1.04 -1.05 -4.28
N GLY A 23 -0.21 -0.50 -3.39
CA GLY A 23 0.52 -1.33 -2.41
C GLY A 23 -0.40 -1.97 -1.37
N ILE A 24 -1.33 -1.17 -0.82
CA ILE A 24 -2.33 -1.64 0.15
C ILE A 24 -3.22 -2.69 -0.50
N GLU A 25 -3.74 -2.38 -1.68
CA GLU A 25 -4.65 -3.25 -2.43
C GLU A 25 -4.01 -4.61 -2.76
N ARG A 26 -2.71 -4.64 -3.07
CA ARG A 26 -1.99 -5.91 -3.27
C ARG A 26 -1.96 -6.75 -2.00
N ILE A 27 -1.57 -6.16 -0.87
CA ILE A 27 -1.50 -6.88 0.41
C ILE A 27 -2.87 -7.40 0.84
N VAL A 28 -3.93 -6.59 0.66
CA VAL A 28 -5.29 -7.01 0.98
C VAL A 28 -5.76 -8.15 0.09
N ALA A 29 -5.40 -8.14 -1.20
CA ALA A 29 -5.73 -9.24 -2.11
C ALA A 29 -5.10 -10.55 -1.65
N GLU A 30 -3.79 -10.55 -1.36
CA GLU A 30 -3.06 -11.73 -0.88
C GLU A 30 -3.59 -12.24 0.45
N LEU A 31 -3.86 -11.32 1.39
CA LEU A 31 -4.38 -11.67 2.70
C LEU A 31 -5.78 -12.30 2.61
N ALA A 32 -6.70 -11.67 1.88
CA ALA A 32 -8.05 -12.17 1.69
C ALA A 32 -8.06 -13.54 0.99
N ASN A 33 -7.30 -13.68 -0.10
CA ASN A 33 -7.18 -14.96 -0.82
C ASN A 33 -6.57 -16.06 0.05
N GLY A 34 -5.50 -15.75 0.79
CA GLY A 34 -4.82 -16.68 1.67
C GLY A 34 -5.67 -17.13 2.86
N GLN A 35 -6.54 -16.26 3.38
CA GLN A 35 -7.52 -16.62 4.41
C GLN A 35 -8.65 -17.49 3.85
N VAL A 36 -9.18 -17.19 2.67
CA VAL A 36 -10.19 -18.06 2.02
C VAL A 36 -9.59 -19.44 1.73
N ALA A 37 -8.35 -19.52 1.25
CA ALA A 37 -7.67 -20.80 1.02
C ALA A 37 -7.49 -21.62 2.31
N ARG A 38 -7.36 -20.97 3.48
CA ARG A 38 -7.36 -21.61 4.80
C ARG A 38 -8.76 -21.96 5.31
N GLY A 39 -9.80 -21.69 4.53
CA GLY A 39 -11.21 -22.02 4.76
C GLY A 39 -11.99 -21.02 5.60
N HIS A 40 -11.48 -19.80 5.81
CA HIS A 40 -12.26 -18.74 6.45
C HIS A 40 -13.35 -18.22 5.50
N LYS A 41 -14.46 -17.74 6.07
CA LYS A 41 -15.50 -17.01 5.33
C LYS A 41 -15.11 -15.54 5.29
N VAL A 42 -14.56 -15.07 4.18
CA VAL A 42 -14.04 -13.71 4.05
C VAL A 42 -15.01 -12.83 3.25
N THR A 43 -15.34 -11.66 3.80
CA THR A 43 -16.05 -10.59 3.11
C THR A 43 -15.11 -9.39 2.92
N LEU A 44 -15.03 -8.86 1.71
CA LEU A 44 -14.17 -7.74 1.35
C LEU A 44 -15.02 -6.52 0.99
N PHE A 45 -14.96 -5.49 1.81
CA PHE A 45 -15.55 -4.18 1.58
C PHE A 45 -14.54 -3.32 0.80
N ALA A 46 -14.69 -3.26 -0.53
CA ALA A 46 -13.70 -2.68 -1.43
C ALA A 46 -14.32 -2.06 -2.69
N ALA A 47 -13.48 -1.45 -3.54
CA ALA A 47 -13.93 -0.83 -4.78
C ALA A 47 -14.63 -1.81 -5.72
N ALA A 48 -15.65 -1.33 -6.44
CA ALA A 48 -16.29 -2.11 -7.49
C ALA A 48 -15.29 -2.58 -8.56
N GLY A 49 -15.49 -3.81 -9.04
CA GLY A 49 -14.60 -4.47 -9.98
C GLY A 49 -13.38 -5.15 -9.34
N SER A 50 -13.25 -5.13 -8.00
CA SER A 50 -12.29 -5.96 -7.27
C SER A 50 -12.57 -7.45 -7.50
N LYS A 51 -11.51 -8.25 -7.65
CA LYS A 51 -11.59 -9.69 -7.98
C LYS A 51 -10.66 -10.48 -7.06
N THR A 52 -11.21 -10.97 -5.95
CA THR A 52 -10.55 -11.88 -5.02
C THR A 52 -11.40 -13.13 -4.82
N ARG A 53 -10.94 -14.08 -4.01
CA ARG A 53 -11.73 -15.25 -3.59
C ARG A 53 -12.75 -14.92 -2.49
N ALA A 54 -12.71 -13.70 -1.92
CA ALA A 54 -13.62 -13.26 -0.88
C ALA A 54 -14.96 -12.77 -1.47
N LYS A 55 -16.02 -12.75 -0.65
CA LYS A 55 -17.29 -12.13 -1.02
C LYS A 55 -17.12 -10.61 -1.07
N LEU A 56 -17.29 -10.01 -2.25
CA LEU A 56 -17.19 -8.56 -2.42
C LEU A 56 -18.46 -7.83 -1.93
N VAL A 57 -18.28 -6.71 -1.24
CA VAL A 57 -19.30 -5.71 -0.93
C VAL A 57 -18.78 -4.35 -1.39
N THR A 58 -19.62 -3.58 -2.08
CA THR A 58 -19.29 -2.28 -2.66
C THR A 58 -20.33 -1.26 -2.23
N VAL A 59 -19.91 -0.04 -1.93
CA VAL A 59 -20.80 1.11 -1.67
C VAL A 59 -20.78 2.15 -2.78
N TYR A 60 -20.00 1.91 -3.83
CA TYR A 60 -19.84 2.82 -4.95
C TYR A 60 -19.51 2.05 -6.24
N ASP A 61 -20.05 2.50 -7.37
CA ASP A 61 -20.14 1.70 -8.61
C ASP A 61 -18.83 1.53 -9.37
N LYS A 62 -17.78 2.28 -9.02
CA LYS A 62 -16.46 2.22 -9.66
C LYS A 62 -15.35 2.58 -8.68
N PRO A 63 -14.07 2.27 -8.96
CA PRO A 63 -12.97 2.77 -8.15
C PRO A 63 -12.98 4.30 -8.10
N LEU A 64 -12.78 4.86 -6.91
CA LEU A 64 -12.95 6.30 -6.70
C LEU A 64 -11.97 7.15 -7.55
N THR A 65 -10.78 6.61 -7.85
CA THR A 65 -9.84 7.27 -8.78
C THR A 65 -10.37 7.35 -10.22
N GLN A 66 -11.17 6.36 -10.67
CA GLN A 66 -11.83 6.40 -11.98
C GLN A 66 -13.03 7.36 -11.98
N ALA A 67 -13.62 7.62 -10.82
CA ALA A 67 -14.66 8.63 -10.64
C ALA A 67 -14.11 10.06 -10.49
N GLY A 68 -12.79 10.26 -10.54
CA GLY A 68 -12.17 11.56 -10.35
C GLY A 68 -12.21 12.07 -8.91
N ILE A 69 -12.53 11.20 -7.94
CA ILE A 69 -12.62 11.58 -6.53
C ILE A 69 -11.19 11.61 -5.94
N PRO A 70 -10.76 12.73 -5.32
CA PRO A 70 -9.41 12.85 -4.78
C PRO A 70 -9.18 11.93 -3.58
N TRP A 71 -7.92 11.51 -3.39
CA TRP A 71 -7.45 10.70 -2.26
C TRP A 71 -7.80 11.25 -0.88
N GLN A 72 -7.89 12.58 -0.77
CA GLN A 72 -8.18 13.28 0.48
C GLN A 72 -9.67 13.25 0.84
N ASN A 73 -10.54 12.89 -0.10
CA ASN A 73 -11.98 12.83 0.15
C ASN A 73 -12.30 11.55 0.94
N PRO A 74 -12.76 11.66 2.20
CA PRO A 74 -12.99 10.49 3.03
C PRO A 74 -14.37 9.87 2.82
N LEU A 75 -15.32 10.57 2.19
CA LEU A 75 -16.75 10.31 2.30
C LEU A 75 -17.14 8.88 1.93
N TRP A 76 -16.66 8.38 0.78
CA TRP A 76 -16.99 7.03 0.33
C TRP A 76 -16.26 5.93 1.11
N ASN A 77 -15.08 6.21 1.67
CA ASN A 77 -14.42 5.28 2.58
C ASN A 77 -15.11 5.25 3.95
N LEU A 78 -15.66 6.38 4.41
CA LEU A 78 -16.52 6.44 5.60
C LEU A 78 -17.84 5.70 5.38
N GLU A 79 -18.46 5.82 4.20
CA GLU A 79 -19.64 5.02 3.85
C GLU A 79 -19.29 3.52 3.77
N ASN A 80 -18.10 3.16 3.26
CA ASN A 80 -17.63 1.77 3.25
C ASN A 80 -17.50 1.19 4.68
N LEU A 81 -16.96 1.99 5.62
CA LEU A 81 -16.91 1.65 7.03
C LEU A 81 -18.31 1.53 7.62
N SER A 82 -19.19 2.51 7.40
CA SER A 82 -20.59 2.48 7.83
C SER A 82 -21.30 1.20 7.39
N ALA A 83 -21.16 0.81 6.12
CA ALA A 83 -21.74 -0.42 5.57
C ALA A 83 -21.20 -1.70 6.24
N CYS A 84 -19.90 -1.73 6.59
CA CYS A 84 -19.30 -2.83 7.33
C CYS A 84 -19.81 -2.89 8.78
N PHE A 85 -19.81 -1.75 9.49
CA PHE A 85 -20.14 -1.71 10.92
C PHE A 85 -21.63 -1.91 11.20
N LYS A 86 -22.53 -1.54 10.28
CA LYS A 86 -23.96 -1.95 10.31
C LYS A 86 -24.15 -3.47 10.36
N ARG A 87 -23.15 -4.22 9.90
CA ARG A 87 -23.14 -5.68 9.82
C ARG A 87 -22.07 -6.30 10.72
N ALA A 88 -21.55 -5.55 11.70
CA ALA A 88 -20.40 -6.01 12.50
C ALA A 88 -20.64 -7.38 13.16
N ALA A 89 -21.84 -7.62 13.69
CA ALA A 89 -22.22 -8.89 14.32
C ALA A 89 -22.22 -10.11 13.38
N ASP A 90 -22.18 -9.90 12.06
CA ASP A 90 -22.02 -10.98 11.08
C ASP A 90 -20.59 -11.57 11.08
N PHE A 91 -19.63 -10.88 11.70
CA PHE A 91 -18.21 -11.20 11.65
C PHE A 91 -17.66 -11.59 13.01
N ASP A 92 -16.64 -12.45 13.00
CA ASP A 92 -15.87 -12.76 14.20
C ASP A 92 -14.73 -11.75 14.39
N ILE A 93 -14.24 -11.16 13.30
CA ILE A 93 -13.20 -10.12 13.28
C ILE A 93 -13.45 -9.15 12.13
N ILE A 94 -13.27 -7.85 12.38
CA ILE A 94 -13.15 -6.81 11.35
C ILE A 94 -11.68 -6.39 11.26
N HIS A 95 -11.08 -6.50 10.08
CA HIS A 95 -9.71 -6.10 9.79
C HIS A 95 -9.72 -4.91 8.82
N SER A 96 -9.36 -3.74 9.33
CA SER A 96 -9.36 -2.50 8.57
C SER A 96 -7.96 -2.09 8.07
N HIS A 97 -7.97 -1.48 6.90
CA HIS A 97 -6.82 -0.88 6.21
C HIS A 97 -7.05 0.61 5.92
N LEU A 98 -7.88 1.28 6.73
CA LEU A 98 -8.29 2.69 6.59
C LEU A 98 -7.77 3.59 7.72
N ASP A 99 -6.75 3.14 8.46
CA ASP A 99 -6.08 3.87 9.54
C ASP A 99 -7.08 4.64 10.45
N LEU A 100 -6.91 5.96 10.56
CA LEU A 100 -7.65 6.86 11.44
C LEU A 100 -9.16 6.77 11.25
N TRP A 101 -9.65 6.59 10.02
CA TRP A 101 -11.09 6.62 9.77
C TRP A 101 -11.83 5.49 10.49
N THR A 102 -11.16 4.35 10.72
CA THR A 102 -11.76 3.22 11.44
C THR A 102 -11.83 3.46 12.93
N LEU A 103 -10.95 4.30 13.47
CA LEU A 103 -10.89 4.60 14.90
C LEU A 103 -12.24 5.05 15.44
N PHE A 104 -12.98 5.86 14.67
CA PHE A 104 -14.28 6.39 15.07
C PHE A 104 -15.41 5.35 15.10
N PHE A 105 -15.21 4.16 14.54
CA PHE A 105 -16.20 3.09 14.50
C PHE A 105 -15.88 1.95 15.48
N GLN A 106 -14.61 1.77 15.86
CA GLN A 106 -14.18 0.55 16.55
C GLN A 106 -14.87 0.30 17.90
N GLU A 107 -15.29 1.37 18.59
CA GLU A 107 -15.95 1.28 19.91
C GLU A 107 -17.47 1.17 19.80
N GLN A 108 -18.03 1.21 18.57
CA GLN A 108 -19.46 1.09 18.32
C GLN A 108 -19.92 -0.38 18.16
N THR A 109 -19.03 -1.35 18.39
CA THR A 109 -19.32 -2.77 18.22
C THR A 109 -18.59 -3.63 19.25
N ALA A 110 -19.19 -4.77 19.61
CA ALA A 110 -18.52 -5.82 20.38
C ALA A 110 -17.57 -6.68 19.52
N THR A 111 -17.65 -6.57 18.18
CA THR A 111 -16.82 -7.35 17.26
C THR A 111 -15.37 -6.83 17.31
N PRO A 112 -14.36 -7.70 17.55
CA PRO A 112 -12.97 -7.25 17.57
C PRO A 112 -12.54 -6.59 16.27
N VAL A 113 -11.99 -5.38 16.37
CA VAL A 113 -11.45 -4.61 15.24
C VAL A 113 -9.92 -4.62 15.27
N VAL A 114 -9.30 -5.01 14.16
CA VAL A 114 -7.85 -5.01 13.94
C VAL A 114 -7.53 -3.94 12.90
N HIS A 115 -6.52 -3.12 13.17
CA HIS A 115 -6.00 -2.10 12.26
C HIS A 115 -4.64 -2.55 11.72
N THR A 116 -4.45 -2.51 10.40
CA THR A 116 -3.08 -2.51 9.84
C THR A 116 -2.73 -1.11 9.40
N PHE A 117 -1.67 -0.58 9.99
CA PHE A 117 -1.13 0.73 9.62
C PHE A 117 -0.24 0.57 8.39
N HIS A 118 -0.70 1.12 7.26
CA HIS A 118 0.06 1.09 5.99
C HIS A 118 0.83 2.38 5.74
N ASN A 119 0.39 3.46 6.37
CA ASN A 119 0.99 4.77 6.28
C ASN A 119 1.71 5.11 7.59
N GLN A 120 2.78 5.91 7.49
CA GLN A 120 3.48 6.44 8.65
C GLN A 120 2.50 7.10 9.61
N LEU A 121 2.52 6.71 10.89
CA LEU A 121 1.72 7.36 11.93
C LEU A 121 2.42 8.54 12.61
N TYR A 122 3.72 8.76 12.38
CA TYR A 122 4.54 9.58 13.29
C TYR A 122 4.85 11.00 12.80
N ARG A 123 4.67 11.29 11.51
CA ARG A 123 4.99 12.59 10.93
C ARG A 123 4.06 12.91 9.78
N THR A 124 3.63 14.17 9.72
CA THR A 124 3.06 14.79 8.52
C THR A 124 4.07 15.76 7.91
N ALA A 125 3.72 16.37 6.77
CA ALA A 125 4.49 17.47 6.21
C ALA A 125 4.53 18.71 7.14
N HIS A 126 3.67 18.77 8.16
CA HIS A 126 3.45 19.93 9.02
C HIS A 126 3.82 19.73 10.49
N GLY A 127 4.39 18.57 10.86
CA GLY A 127 4.83 18.30 12.24
C GLY A 127 4.47 16.90 12.74
N LEU A 128 4.23 16.80 14.05
CA LEU A 128 3.64 15.61 14.66
C LEU A 128 2.24 15.38 14.06
N ASP A 129 1.85 14.12 14.01
CA ASP A 129 0.62 13.70 13.37
C ASP A 129 -0.50 13.62 14.40
N ASP A 130 -1.59 14.37 14.23
CA ASP A 130 -2.76 14.36 15.13
C ASP A 130 -3.34 12.94 15.30
N ARG A 131 -3.11 12.04 14.32
CA ARG A 131 -3.44 10.62 14.46
C ARG A 131 -2.79 9.99 15.67
N LEU A 132 -1.57 10.40 16.04
CA LEU A 132 -0.88 9.90 17.24
C LEU A 132 -1.65 10.22 18.50
N GLU A 133 -2.16 11.44 18.64
CA GLU A 133 -2.91 11.86 19.82
C GLU A 133 -4.19 11.05 19.95
N LEU A 134 -4.93 10.92 18.84
CA LEU A 134 -6.15 10.14 18.80
C LEU A 134 -5.91 8.65 19.06
N PHE A 135 -4.93 8.02 18.40
CA PHE A 135 -4.58 6.63 18.68
C PHE A 135 -4.04 6.44 20.11
N SER A 136 -3.38 7.44 20.70
CA SER A 136 -2.94 7.40 22.09
C SER A 136 -4.12 7.47 23.07
N ALA A 137 -5.13 8.31 22.78
CA ALA A 137 -6.36 8.39 23.56
C ALA A 137 -7.11 7.05 23.54
N HIS A 138 -7.18 6.39 22.38
CA HIS A 138 -7.87 5.11 22.18
C HIS A 138 -6.95 3.87 22.25
N ARG A 139 -5.76 3.98 22.86
CA ARG A 139 -4.74 2.92 22.82
C ARG A 139 -5.14 1.61 23.50
N ARG A 140 -6.15 1.65 24.38
CA ARG A 140 -6.65 0.48 25.13
C ARG A 140 -7.65 -0.36 24.34
N THR A 141 -8.36 0.27 23.40
CA THR A 141 -9.41 -0.35 22.58
C THR A 141 -8.94 -0.67 21.16
N THR A 142 -7.82 -0.08 20.74
CA THR A 142 -7.23 -0.31 19.41
C THR A 142 -6.32 -1.54 19.38
N ASN A 143 -6.63 -2.51 18.50
CA ASN A 143 -5.73 -3.63 18.20
C ASN A 143 -4.91 -3.31 16.94
N GLY A 144 -3.60 -3.09 17.09
CA GLY A 144 -2.74 -2.56 16.02
C GLY A 144 -1.80 -3.60 15.40
N VAL A 145 -1.66 -3.56 14.08
CA VAL A 145 -0.64 -4.30 13.33
C VAL A 145 0.23 -3.30 12.58
N PHE A 146 1.52 -3.29 12.91
CA PHE A 146 2.54 -2.53 12.20
C PHE A 146 3.19 -3.42 11.14
N ILE A 147 3.52 -2.84 9.98
CA ILE A 147 4.12 -3.57 8.85
C ILE A 147 5.65 -3.63 8.93
N SER A 148 6.27 -3.00 9.93
CA SER A 148 7.67 -3.22 10.29
C SER A 148 8.00 -2.83 11.73
N GLN A 149 9.15 -3.32 12.23
CA GLN A 149 9.68 -2.87 13.53
C GLN A 149 10.05 -1.38 13.52
N ALA A 150 10.54 -0.87 12.39
CA ALA A 150 10.91 0.53 12.25
C ALA A 150 9.69 1.44 12.35
N GLU A 151 8.58 1.08 11.70
CA GLU A 151 7.30 1.79 11.81
C GLU A 151 6.79 1.79 13.24
N ARG A 152 6.73 0.63 13.90
CA ARG A 152 6.29 0.52 15.31
C ARG A 152 7.10 1.41 16.24
N LYS A 153 8.44 1.39 16.11
CA LYS A 153 9.35 2.21 16.93
C LYS A 153 9.10 3.71 16.71
N LYS A 154 8.84 4.13 15.48
CA LYS A 154 8.62 5.54 15.14
C LYS A 154 7.24 6.05 15.52
N ALA A 155 6.21 5.20 15.43
CA ALA A 155 4.84 5.55 15.80
C ALA A 155 4.73 6.03 17.26
N LYS A 156 5.54 5.49 18.19
CA LYS A 156 5.53 5.89 19.61
C LYS A 156 4.15 5.82 20.29
N VAL A 157 3.22 5.03 19.74
CA VAL A 157 1.93 4.70 20.39
C VAL A 157 2.03 3.31 21.03
N HIS A 158 1.70 3.23 22.31
CA HIS A 158 1.70 1.99 23.08
C HIS A 158 0.30 1.38 23.15
N PHE A 159 -0.12 0.71 22.07
CA PHE A 159 -1.38 -0.05 22.05
C PHE A 159 -1.31 -1.24 23.02
N LEU A 160 -2.40 -1.52 23.73
CA LEU A 160 -2.47 -2.66 24.66
C LEU A 160 -2.23 -4.00 23.94
N LYS A 161 -2.75 -4.13 22.72
CA LYS A 161 -2.56 -5.28 21.84
C LYS A 161 -1.99 -4.80 20.51
N ASN A 162 -0.72 -5.13 20.25
CA ASN A 162 -0.11 -4.86 18.95
C ASN A 162 0.87 -5.94 18.51
N TRP A 163 1.04 -6.03 17.19
CA TRP A 163 1.97 -6.95 16.54
C TRP A 163 2.75 -6.24 15.45
N VAL A 164 3.90 -6.81 15.10
CA VAL A 164 4.61 -6.50 13.86
C VAL A 164 4.47 -7.68 12.93
N ILE A 165 3.82 -7.46 11.79
CA ILE A 165 3.66 -8.47 10.75
C ILE A 165 4.13 -7.83 9.44
N TYR A 166 5.31 -8.25 8.98
CA TYR A 166 5.87 -7.79 7.72
C TYR A 166 4.97 -8.19 6.55
N ASN A 167 4.89 -7.31 5.54
CA ASN A 167 4.20 -7.63 4.30
C ASN A 167 4.92 -8.77 3.56
N GLY A 168 4.15 -9.66 2.95
CA GLY A 168 4.66 -10.73 2.09
C GLY A 168 4.70 -10.34 0.62
N VAL A 169 5.44 -11.13 -0.17
CA VAL A 169 5.50 -11.05 -1.64
C VAL A 169 5.15 -12.44 -2.21
N PRO A 170 4.25 -12.53 -3.21
CA PRO A 170 3.91 -13.79 -3.86
C PRO A 170 5.07 -14.26 -4.75
N LEU A 171 5.90 -15.19 -4.24
CA LEU A 171 7.14 -15.61 -4.91
C LEU A 171 6.91 -16.26 -6.28
N ASP A 172 5.75 -16.87 -6.50
CA ASP A 172 5.38 -17.47 -7.79
C ASP A 172 5.23 -16.44 -8.92
N HIS A 173 5.03 -15.16 -8.58
CA HIS A 173 4.99 -14.07 -9.54
C HIS A 173 6.39 -13.59 -9.97
N PHE A 174 7.43 -13.86 -9.18
CA PHE A 174 8.79 -13.41 -9.44
C PHE A 174 9.66 -14.56 -9.91
N ARG A 175 10.46 -14.32 -10.94
CA ARG A 175 11.37 -15.33 -11.49
C ARG A 175 12.79 -14.81 -11.38
N PHE A 176 13.59 -15.50 -10.57
CA PHE A 176 15.01 -15.24 -10.47
C PHE A 176 15.69 -15.39 -11.83
N ARG A 177 16.57 -14.45 -12.15
CA ARG A 177 17.37 -14.45 -13.37
C ARG A 177 18.84 -14.26 -13.01
N ALA A 178 19.61 -15.34 -13.13
CA ALA A 178 21.05 -15.33 -12.83
C ALA A 178 21.86 -14.34 -13.70
N ASN A 179 21.43 -14.16 -14.95
CA ASN A 179 22.08 -13.27 -15.91
C ASN A 179 21.16 -12.09 -16.27
N PRO A 180 21.19 -10.98 -15.51
CA PRO A 180 20.36 -9.82 -15.77
C PRO A 180 20.80 -9.06 -17.04
N HIS A 181 19.95 -8.17 -17.52
CA HIS A 181 20.34 -7.21 -18.55
C HIS A 181 21.15 -6.07 -17.94
N ASP A 182 21.77 -5.27 -18.81
CA ASP A 182 22.63 -4.17 -18.42
C ASP A 182 21.86 -2.87 -18.12
N TYR A 183 20.98 -2.90 -17.11
CA TYR A 183 20.29 -1.73 -16.58
C TYR A 183 19.98 -1.83 -15.09
N PHE A 184 19.76 -0.68 -14.47
CA PHE A 184 19.26 -0.52 -13.11
C PHE A 184 17.81 -0.03 -13.16
N VAL A 185 17.06 -0.25 -12.07
CA VAL A 185 15.67 0.20 -11.97
C VAL A 185 15.46 1.10 -10.78
N TRP A 186 14.53 2.04 -10.91
CA TRP A 186 13.93 2.77 -9.79
C TRP A 186 12.42 2.63 -9.94
N ILE A 187 11.74 2.23 -8.86
CA ILE A 187 10.32 1.92 -8.90
C ILE A 187 9.64 2.55 -7.69
N ALA A 188 8.89 3.63 -7.92
CA ALA A 188 8.04 4.27 -6.91
C ALA A 188 7.10 5.28 -7.58
N ARG A 189 6.17 5.84 -6.80
CA ARG A 189 5.46 7.05 -7.24
C ARG A 189 6.45 8.16 -7.55
N VAL A 190 6.23 8.89 -8.64
CA VAL A 190 7.08 10.02 -9.02
C VAL A 190 6.77 11.21 -8.12
N ASN A 191 7.57 11.37 -7.07
CA ASN A 191 7.59 12.55 -6.23
C ASN A 191 9.02 12.76 -5.70
N LYS A 192 9.29 13.97 -5.19
CA LYS A 192 10.62 14.35 -4.68
C LYS A 192 11.13 13.40 -3.58
N HIS A 193 10.29 13.09 -2.60
CA HIS A 193 10.68 12.26 -1.43
C HIS A 193 10.97 10.79 -1.76
N LYS A 194 10.55 10.30 -2.93
CA LYS A 194 10.93 8.96 -3.42
C LYS A 194 12.32 8.94 -4.08
N GLY A 195 13.05 10.07 -4.09
CA GLY A 195 14.46 10.11 -4.43
C GLY A 195 14.80 9.90 -5.91
N VAL A 196 13.84 10.13 -6.82
CA VAL A 196 14.05 9.91 -8.26
C VAL A 196 15.23 10.72 -8.81
N GLU A 197 15.47 11.93 -8.29
CA GLU A 197 16.59 12.77 -8.69
C GLU A 197 17.94 12.16 -8.27
N ASN A 198 18.01 11.56 -7.08
CA ASN A 198 19.19 10.85 -6.59
C ASN A 198 19.47 9.59 -7.41
N ALA A 199 18.43 8.85 -7.80
CA ALA A 199 18.57 7.68 -8.67
C ALA A 199 19.18 8.08 -10.03
N ILE A 200 18.67 9.16 -10.63
CA ILE A 200 19.19 9.73 -11.88
C ILE A 200 20.64 10.19 -11.70
N ALA A 201 20.94 10.92 -10.63
CA ALA A 201 22.29 11.44 -10.38
C ALA A 201 23.31 10.30 -10.19
N ALA A 202 22.95 9.27 -9.42
CA ALA A 202 23.77 8.08 -9.23
C ALA A 202 24.03 7.36 -10.56
N ALA A 203 22.99 7.13 -11.36
CA ALA A 203 23.13 6.47 -12.65
C ALA A 203 24.00 7.26 -13.65
N LYS A 204 23.86 8.59 -13.68
CA LYS A 204 24.71 9.47 -14.50
C LYS A 204 26.18 9.37 -14.09
N ARG A 205 26.47 9.46 -12.79
CA ARG A 205 27.84 9.38 -12.27
C ARG A 205 28.49 8.03 -12.53
N ALA A 206 27.71 6.95 -12.47
CA ALA A 206 28.19 5.59 -12.73
C ALA A 206 28.23 5.23 -14.23
N GLY A 207 27.67 6.06 -15.12
CA GLY A 207 27.63 5.76 -16.56
C GLY A 207 26.71 4.58 -16.93
N VAL A 208 25.69 4.28 -16.11
CA VAL A 208 24.83 3.09 -16.29
C VAL A 208 23.44 3.44 -16.83
N LYS A 209 22.75 2.45 -17.42
CA LYS A 209 21.36 2.60 -17.84
C LYS A 209 20.42 2.52 -16.64
N LEU A 210 19.41 3.39 -16.60
CA LEU A 210 18.38 3.45 -15.57
C LEU A 210 16.99 3.49 -16.18
N LEU A 211 16.11 2.59 -15.73
CA LEU A 211 14.69 2.61 -16.02
C LEU A 211 13.90 3.12 -14.81
N LEU A 212 13.14 4.19 -15.00
CA LEU A 212 12.26 4.77 -13.99
C LEU A 212 10.84 4.27 -14.25
N ALA A 213 10.25 3.53 -13.31
CA ALA A 213 8.88 3.06 -13.41
C ALA A 213 8.03 3.57 -12.24
N GLY A 214 6.76 3.86 -12.52
CA GLY A 214 5.78 4.18 -11.50
C GLY A 214 4.83 5.29 -11.89
N ARG A 215 3.83 5.51 -11.03
CA ARG A 215 2.72 6.43 -11.27
C ARG A 215 3.14 7.89 -11.09
N ILE A 216 2.67 8.77 -11.97
CA ILE A 216 2.72 10.22 -11.80
C ILE A 216 1.33 10.68 -11.34
N ASP A 217 1.21 11.02 -10.05
CA ASP A 217 -0.04 11.58 -9.54
C ASP A 217 -0.33 12.95 -10.18
N PRO A 218 -1.61 13.35 -10.35
CA PRO A 218 -1.97 14.62 -10.98
C PRO A 218 -1.23 15.83 -10.37
N VAL A 219 -1.07 15.85 -9.05
CA VAL A 219 -0.36 16.90 -8.31
C VAL A 219 1.16 16.93 -8.59
N GLN A 220 1.72 15.86 -9.14
CA GLN A 220 3.15 15.72 -9.45
C GLN A 220 3.47 15.93 -10.95
N ARG A 221 2.47 16.24 -11.79
CA ARG A 221 2.67 16.46 -13.24
C ARG A 221 3.68 17.58 -13.53
N ASP A 222 3.58 18.67 -12.78
CA ASP A 222 4.45 19.82 -12.93
C ASP A 222 5.89 19.51 -12.52
N TYR A 223 6.05 18.81 -11.40
CA TYR A 223 7.35 18.30 -10.94
C TYR A 223 7.98 17.39 -11.99
N PHE A 224 7.23 16.41 -12.53
CA PHE A 224 7.76 15.54 -13.57
C PHE A 224 8.17 16.32 -14.82
N ARG A 225 7.30 17.21 -15.33
CA ARG A 225 7.58 18.00 -16.55
C ARG A 225 8.78 18.91 -16.39
N LYS A 226 8.89 19.64 -15.28
CA LYS A 226 9.91 20.67 -15.07
C LYS A 226 11.24 20.11 -14.55
N VAL A 227 11.22 19.03 -13.76
CA VAL A 227 12.40 18.54 -13.03
C VAL A 227 12.90 17.21 -13.57
N ILE A 228 12.01 16.25 -13.83
CA ILE A 228 12.40 14.87 -14.19
C ILE A 228 12.57 14.69 -15.68
N LYS A 229 11.59 15.13 -16.49
CA LYS A 229 11.57 14.99 -17.94
C LYS A 229 12.84 15.54 -18.61
N PRO A 230 13.39 16.72 -18.24
CA PRO A 230 14.62 17.24 -18.82
C PRO A 230 15.87 16.41 -18.50
N LYS A 231 15.82 15.55 -17.47
CA LYS A 231 16.93 14.69 -17.06
C LYS A 231 16.93 13.33 -17.76
N LEU A 232 15.87 13.00 -18.51
CA LEU A 232 15.76 11.76 -19.28
C LEU A 232 16.67 11.80 -20.50
N THR A 233 17.25 10.65 -20.84
CA THR A 233 18.19 10.48 -21.96
C THR A 233 18.01 9.09 -22.60
N ARG A 234 18.83 8.74 -23.59
CA ARG A 234 18.91 7.36 -24.10
C ARG A 234 19.21 6.34 -22.99
N ASN A 235 20.02 6.72 -22.00
CA ASN A 235 20.42 5.85 -20.89
C ASN A 235 19.49 5.96 -19.68
N ILE A 236 18.67 7.01 -19.56
CA ILE A 236 17.76 7.23 -18.44
C ILE A 236 16.34 7.40 -18.98
N ARG A 237 15.52 6.35 -18.86
CA ARG A 237 14.20 6.31 -19.49
C ARG A 237 13.10 6.15 -18.45
N TYR A 238 12.04 6.93 -18.59
CA TYR A 238 10.79 6.69 -17.87
C TYR A 238 9.92 5.72 -18.68
N VAL A 239 9.59 4.58 -18.07
CA VAL A 239 8.83 3.49 -18.72
C VAL A 239 7.35 3.47 -18.34
N GLY A 240 6.89 4.45 -17.56
CA GLY A 240 5.50 4.57 -17.18
C GLY A 240 5.11 3.77 -15.94
N GLU A 241 3.80 3.71 -15.71
CA GLU A 241 3.19 2.90 -14.65
C GLU A 241 2.95 1.48 -15.16
N LEU A 242 3.60 0.52 -14.51
CA LEU A 242 3.57 -0.90 -14.87
C LEU A 242 2.47 -1.66 -14.14
N SER A 243 1.93 -2.67 -14.80
CA SER A 243 1.02 -3.65 -14.22
C SER A 243 1.76 -4.73 -13.42
N GLU A 244 0.99 -5.50 -12.65
CA GLU A 244 1.50 -6.70 -11.96
C GLU A 244 2.16 -7.72 -12.88
N ARG A 245 1.76 -7.77 -14.15
CA ARG A 245 2.36 -8.71 -15.12
C ARG A 245 3.68 -8.22 -15.68
N GLU A 246 3.91 -6.91 -15.68
CA GLU A 246 5.10 -6.28 -16.27
C GLU A 246 6.23 -6.10 -15.23
N LEU A 247 5.87 -5.85 -13.97
CA LEU A 247 6.83 -5.61 -12.89
C LEU A 247 7.86 -6.74 -12.70
N PRO A 248 7.48 -8.04 -12.64
CA PRO A 248 8.44 -9.11 -12.43
C PRO A 248 9.53 -9.18 -13.51
N ALA A 249 9.15 -8.98 -14.78
CA ALA A 249 10.11 -8.97 -15.88
C ALA A 249 11.08 -7.78 -15.78
N LEU A 250 10.58 -6.61 -15.35
CA LEU A 250 11.42 -5.44 -15.11
C LEU A 250 12.44 -5.71 -13.99
N TYR A 251 12.00 -6.28 -12.86
CA TYR A 251 12.86 -6.65 -11.73
C TYR A 251 13.91 -7.69 -12.12
N GLY A 252 13.48 -8.84 -12.65
CA GLY A 252 14.39 -9.92 -13.00
C GLY A 252 15.39 -9.54 -14.10
N GLY A 253 15.06 -8.58 -14.96
CA GLY A 253 16.01 -8.08 -15.95
C GLY A 253 17.01 -7.04 -15.43
N ALA A 254 16.82 -6.46 -14.23
CA ALA A 254 17.69 -5.42 -13.70
C ALA A 254 18.92 -5.99 -12.99
N ARG A 255 20.07 -5.29 -13.06
CA ARG A 255 21.24 -5.59 -12.21
C ARG A 255 20.96 -5.30 -10.74
N ALA A 256 20.25 -4.21 -10.46
CA ALA A 256 19.83 -3.83 -9.12
C ALA A 256 18.70 -2.79 -9.15
N LEU A 257 17.96 -2.73 -8.03
CA LEU A 257 17.05 -1.65 -7.69
C LEU A 257 17.83 -0.52 -7.01
N LEU A 258 17.67 0.71 -7.49
CA LEU A 258 18.07 1.92 -6.78
C LEU A 258 16.94 2.36 -5.86
N TYR A 259 17.22 2.42 -4.55
CA TYR A 259 16.25 2.79 -3.52
C TYR A 259 16.67 4.03 -2.70
N PRO A 260 16.88 5.21 -3.34
CA PRO A 260 17.40 6.41 -2.67
C PRO A 260 16.30 7.22 -1.99
N ILE A 261 15.36 6.53 -1.33
CA ILE A 261 14.17 7.13 -0.75
C ILE A 261 14.56 8.05 0.43
N GLU A 262 14.04 9.28 0.45
CA GLU A 262 14.45 10.36 1.37
C GLU A 262 13.53 10.50 2.60
N TRP A 263 12.68 9.51 2.84
CA TRP A 263 11.82 9.44 4.01
C TRP A 263 11.91 8.04 4.61
N GLU A 264 11.36 7.93 5.80
CA GLU A 264 11.42 6.71 6.59
C GLU A 264 10.34 5.71 6.14
N GLU A 265 10.53 5.03 5.01
CA GLU A 265 9.51 4.14 4.43
C GLU A 265 8.97 3.11 5.46
N PRO A 266 7.65 2.95 5.60
CA PRO A 266 7.06 2.00 6.57
C PRO A 266 7.51 0.55 6.39
N PHE A 267 7.69 0.08 5.15
CA PHE A 267 8.14 -1.29 4.85
C PHE A 267 9.05 -1.35 3.63
N GLY A 268 8.60 -0.82 2.49
CA GLY A 268 9.36 -0.88 1.23
C GLY A 268 9.09 -2.16 0.42
N LEU A 269 7.83 -2.36 0.00
CA LEU A 269 7.42 -3.55 -0.77
C LEU A 269 8.29 -3.79 -2.01
N VAL A 270 8.67 -2.72 -2.71
CA VAL A 270 9.53 -2.80 -3.91
C VAL A 270 10.91 -3.38 -3.63
N MET A 271 11.43 -3.29 -2.40
CA MET A 271 12.69 -3.94 -2.01
C MET A 271 12.49 -5.46 -1.90
N ALA A 272 11.43 -5.88 -1.21
CA ALA A 272 11.09 -7.29 -1.09
C ALA A 272 10.78 -7.91 -2.46
N GLU A 273 10.07 -7.19 -3.33
CA GLU A 273 9.79 -7.61 -4.71
C GLU A 273 11.06 -7.71 -5.57
N ALA A 274 12.05 -6.84 -5.36
CA ALA A 274 13.33 -6.92 -6.07
C ALA A 274 14.22 -8.08 -5.61
N MET A 275 14.05 -8.55 -4.37
CA MET A 275 14.81 -9.67 -3.81
C MET A 275 14.17 -11.05 -4.10
N ALA A 276 12.88 -11.07 -4.45
CA ALA A 276 12.12 -12.28 -4.78
C ALA A 276 12.50 -12.85 -6.15
#